data_AF-A0A7J8NXP8-F1
#
_entry.id   AF-A0A7J8NXP8-F1
#
_cell.length_a   1.000
_cell.length_b   1.000
_cell.length_c   1.000
_cell.angle_alpha   90.00
_cell.angle_beta   90.00
_cell.angle_gamma   90.00
#
_symmetry.space_group_name_H-M   'P 1'
#
loop_
_entity.id
_entity.type
_entity.pdbx_description
1 polymer ?
#
loop_
_entity_poly.entity_id
_entity_poly.type
_entity_poly.pdbx_seq_one_letter_code
_entity_poly.pdbx_strand_id
1 'polypeptide(L)'
;MAKHTAVGWGHHHYHHLQNRWLLALLLMLSVSTVIAFFMRSAFDSCDRTVSAAVDGIGSSRHVIQVAEKRTTPIAAVKPSPLSFMKSKVVLLVSHELSLSGGPLLLMELAFLLRSVGAEVYWMTIMKPSGTDEVTYSLEHKMLDRGVQVVSAKGKEALDTALRADLVILNTAVAGKWLDVVLKGDVHRVLPKVLWWIHEMRGHYFKLDYVKHLPFVAGAMIDSHVTTEYWKNRTQERLKIKMPDTYVVHLGNSKELMQVAEDTVAKRVLREHVRESLGVLNEDLLFALINSMIFSFHLG
;
A
#
# COMPACT_ATOMS: atom_id res chain seq x y z
N MET A 1 -31.54 -51.70 -67.66
CA MET A 1 -32.92 -51.19 -67.52
C MET A 1 -32.98 -50.27 -66.31
N ALA A 2 -33.55 -49.08 -66.49
CA ALA A 2 -33.58 -47.98 -65.54
C ALA A 2 -34.45 -48.24 -64.29
N LYS A 3 -34.11 -47.61 -63.14
CA LYS A 3 -34.88 -46.50 -62.53
C LYS A 3 -34.25 -45.97 -61.22
N HIS A 4 -34.04 -44.64 -61.23
CA HIS A 4 -34.09 -43.61 -60.17
C HIS A 4 -35.07 -43.93 -58.99
N THR A 5 -35.05 -43.39 -57.75
CA THR A 5 -34.55 -42.14 -57.09
C THR A 5 -34.98 -42.17 -55.61
N ALA A 6 -34.25 -41.54 -54.67
CA ALA A 6 -34.78 -40.62 -53.62
C ALA A 6 -33.67 -40.10 -52.67
N VAL A 7 -33.20 -38.87 -52.87
CA VAL A 7 -33.46 -37.65 -52.06
C VAL A 7 -32.52 -37.51 -50.85
N GLY A 8 -31.53 -36.64 -51.03
CA GLY A 8 -30.87 -35.89 -49.96
C GLY A 8 -31.69 -34.65 -49.60
N TRP A 9 -31.98 -34.47 -48.32
CA TRP A 9 -32.63 -33.26 -47.79
C TRP A 9 -32.31 -33.04 -46.31
N GLY A 10 -31.03 -33.22 -45.92
CA GLY A 10 -30.60 -33.10 -44.51
C GLY A 10 -29.47 -32.11 -44.23
N HIS A 11 -28.65 -31.73 -45.22
CA HIS A 11 -27.40 -31.00 -44.93
C HIS A 11 -27.46 -29.48 -45.10
N HIS A 12 -28.38 -28.94 -45.88
CA HIS A 12 -28.46 -27.48 -46.06
C HIS A 12 -29.14 -26.74 -44.90
N HIS A 13 -29.98 -27.43 -44.11
CA HIS A 13 -30.76 -26.78 -43.05
C HIS A 13 -29.97 -26.61 -41.73
N TYR A 14 -29.00 -27.49 -41.47
CA TYR A 14 -28.19 -27.48 -40.26
C TYR A 14 -27.13 -26.37 -40.26
N HIS A 15 -26.46 -26.14 -41.39
CA HIS A 15 -25.43 -25.10 -41.52
C HIS A 15 -26.00 -23.67 -41.39
N HIS A 16 -27.21 -23.43 -41.89
CA HIS A 16 -27.86 -22.13 -41.79
C HIS A 16 -28.33 -21.81 -40.36
N LEU A 17 -28.70 -22.84 -39.58
CA LEU A 17 -29.11 -22.66 -38.19
C LEU A 17 -27.89 -22.36 -37.29
N GLN A 18 -26.79 -23.09 -37.46
CA GLN A 18 -25.56 -22.92 -36.68
C GLN A 18 -24.89 -21.55 -36.89
N ASN A 19 -24.88 -21.01 -38.12
CA ASN A 19 -24.37 -19.67 -38.40
C ASN A 19 -25.22 -18.55 -37.78
N ARG A 20 -26.55 -18.73 -37.68
CA ARG A 20 -27.43 -17.73 -37.04
C ARG A 20 -27.22 -17.66 -35.53
N TRP A 21 -26.95 -18.80 -34.88
CA TRP A 21 -26.62 -18.84 -33.45
C TRP A 21 -25.26 -18.23 -33.14
N LEU A 22 -24.26 -18.46 -34.00
CA LEU A 22 -22.94 -17.83 -33.86
C LEU A 22 -23.00 -16.30 -34.08
N LEU A 23 -23.78 -15.85 -35.06
CA LEU A 23 -24.02 -14.41 -35.28
C LEU A 23 -24.80 -13.78 -34.12
N ALA A 24 -25.78 -14.48 -33.55
CA ALA A 24 -26.51 -14.02 -32.37
C ALA A 24 -25.58 -13.92 -31.14
N LEU A 25 -24.70 -14.90 -30.93
CA LEU A 25 -23.69 -14.87 -29.86
C LEU A 25 -22.70 -13.72 -30.03
N LEU A 26 -22.21 -13.47 -31.26
CA LEU A 26 -21.33 -12.35 -31.56
C LEU A 26 -22.01 -10.99 -31.36
N LEU A 27 -23.28 -10.87 -31.77
CA LEU A 27 -24.08 -9.66 -31.52
C LEU A 27 -24.29 -9.43 -30.02
N MET A 28 -24.62 -10.48 -29.25
CA MET A 28 -24.78 -10.37 -27.80
C MET A 28 -23.47 -9.97 -27.10
N LEU A 29 -22.32 -10.50 -27.54
CA LEU A 29 -21.00 -10.11 -27.03
C LEU A 29 -20.60 -8.67 -27.43
N SER A 30 -21.00 -8.19 -28.60
CA SER A 30 -20.79 -6.79 -29.00
C SER A 30 -21.67 -5.81 -28.24
N VAL A 31 -22.93 -6.19 -27.94
CA VAL A 31 -23.86 -5.36 -27.19
C VAL A 31 -23.45 -5.30 -25.71
N SER A 32 -22.97 -6.41 -25.13
CA SER A 32 -22.49 -6.42 -23.74
C SER A 32 -21.24 -5.56 -23.54
N THR A 33 -20.31 -5.56 -24.51
CA THR A 33 -19.10 -4.72 -24.46
C THR A 33 -19.44 -3.24 -24.61
N VAL A 34 -20.38 -2.87 -25.49
CA VAL A 34 -20.84 -1.47 -25.62
C VAL A 34 -21.55 -0.98 -24.35
N ILE A 35 -22.41 -1.80 -23.72
CA ILE A 35 -23.08 -1.46 -22.46
C ILE A 35 -22.07 -1.30 -21.32
N ALA A 36 -21.03 -2.14 -21.26
CA ALA A 36 -19.96 -2.01 -20.26
C ALA A 36 -19.16 -0.69 -20.42
N PHE A 37 -18.93 -0.23 -21.66
CA PHE A 37 -18.29 1.06 -21.91
C PHE A 37 -19.19 2.26 -21.51
N PHE A 38 -20.50 2.19 -21.77
CA PHE A 38 -21.43 3.25 -21.33
C PHE A 38 -21.61 3.29 -19.81
N MET A 39 -21.71 2.14 -19.15
CA MET A 39 -21.76 2.07 -17.68
C MET A 39 -20.47 2.62 -17.05
N ARG A 40 -19.30 2.27 -17.60
CA ARG A 40 -18.01 2.77 -17.09
C ARG A 40 -17.83 4.28 -17.30
N SER A 41 -18.45 4.85 -18.33
CA SER A 41 -18.48 6.32 -18.55
C SER A 41 -19.49 7.06 -17.65
N ALA A 42 -20.52 6.37 -17.15
CA ALA A 42 -21.52 6.95 -16.25
C ALA A 42 -21.06 6.99 -14.78
N PHE A 43 -20.03 6.20 -14.42
CA PHE A 43 -19.48 6.13 -13.06
C PHE A 43 -18.16 6.91 -12.86
N ASP A 44 -17.64 7.59 -13.89
CA ASP A 44 -16.37 8.33 -13.80
C ASP A 44 -16.55 9.86 -13.80
N SER A 45 -17.70 10.34 -13.26
CA SER A 45 -17.94 11.78 -13.08
C SER A 45 -18.23 12.11 -11.61
N CYS A 46 -17.18 12.61 -10.97
CA CYS A 46 -17.17 13.50 -9.81
C CYS A 46 -17.34 12.89 -8.41
N ASP A 47 -16.21 12.88 -7.71
CA ASP A 47 -16.14 12.87 -6.27
C ASP A 47 -16.31 14.30 -5.69
N ARG A 48 -16.90 14.35 -4.49
CA ARG A 48 -16.96 15.44 -3.48
C ARG A 48 -17.94 16.61 -3.68
N THR A 49 -19.00 16.62 -2.87
CA THR A 49 -19.06 17.35 -1.58
C THR A 49 -20.36 17.05 -0.85
N VAL A 50 -20.30 16.34 0.29
CA VAL A 50 -21.36 16.38 1.30
C VAL A 50 -20.70 16.72 2.64
N SER A 51 -20.93 17.94 3.10
CA SER A 51 -20.89 18.29 4.52
C SER A 51 -22.24 18.91 4.83
N ALA A 52 -22.89 18.32 5.82
CA ALA A 52 -24.26 18.56 6.24
C ALA A 52 -24.46 19.94 6.88
N ALA A 53 -25.65 20.52 6.71
CA ALA A 53 -26.53 20.93 7.82
C ALA A 53 -27.84 21.51 7.29
N VAL A 54 -28.90 21.19 8.02
CA VAL A 54 -30.32 21.49 7.84
C VAL A 54 -30.63 22.89 8.36
N ASP A 55 -31.43 23.69 7.63
CA ASP A 55 -32.62 24.38 8.16
C ASP A 55 -33.28 25.32 7.12
N GLY A 56 -34.61 25.19 6.97
CA GLY A 56 -35.55 26.32 6.98
C GLY A 56 -35.78 27.19 5.73
N ILE A 57 -36.69 26.74 4.86
CA ILE A 57 -37.89 27.46 4.33
C ILE A 57 -37.79 28.98 4.02
N GLY A 58 -38.06 29.36 2.75
CA GLY A 58 -38.55 30.73 2.45
C GLY A 58 -38.42 31.25 1.02
N SER A 59 -39.48 31.05 0.23
CA SER A 59 -39.89 31.72 -1.03
C SER A 59 -39.27 33.09 -1.38
N SER A 60 -38.80 33.27 -2.63
CA SER A 60 -39.36 34.21 -3.64
C SER A 60 -38.36 34.61 -4.75
N ARG A 61 -38.91 34.75 -5.95
CA ARG A 61 -38.33 35.21 -7.22
C ARG A 61 -37.51 36.50 -7.10
N HIS A 62 -36.36 36.60 -7.77
CA HIS A 62 -35.99 37.78 -8.57
C HIS A 62 -34.74 37.59 -9.46
N VAL A 63 -34.96 37.77 -10.77
CA VAL A 63 -34.14 38.48 -11.78
C VAL A 63 -32.63 38.19 -11.88
N ILE A 64 -32.28 37.72 -13.08
CA ILE A 64 -30.94 37.64 -13.67
C ILE A 64 -30.26 39.01 -13.64
N GLN A 65 -29.13 39.12 -12.95
CA GLN A 65 -28.06 40.08 -13.28
C GLN A 65 -26.73 39.32 -13.32
N VAL A 66 -26.16 39.26 -14.52
CA VAL A 66 -24.80 38.79 -14.78
C VAL A 66 -23.84 39.80 -14.17
N ALA A 67 -23.30 39.47 -12.99
CA ALA A 67 -22.20 40.21 -12.38
C ALA A 67 -20.92 39.42 -12.60
N GLU A 68 -20.01 40.01 -13.36
CA GLU A 68 -18.66 39.57 -13.66
C GLU A 68 -17.88 39.33 -12.35
N LYS A 69 -17.88 38.08 -11.88
CA LYS A 69 -17.23 37.71 -10.61
C LYS A 69 -15.75 37.47 -10.88
N ARG A 70 -14.97 38.50 -10.54
CA ARG A 70 -13.53 38.45 -10.24
C ARG A 70 -13.11 37.04 -9.81
N THR A 71 -12.13 36.50 -10.52
CA THR A 71 -11.37 35.30 -10.18
C THR A 71 -10.93 35.39 -8.72
N THR A 72 -11.63 34.68 -7.85
CA THR A 72 -11.17 34.44 -6.49
C THR A 72 -9.89 33.61 -6.57
N PRO A 73 -8.85 33.94 -5.79
CA PRO A 73 -7.59 33.22 -5.83
C PRO A 73 -7.87 31.75 -5.50
N ILE A 74 -7.32 30.87 -6.33
CA ILE A 74 -7.26 29.41 -6.13
C ILE A 74 -6.98 29.18 -4.64
N ALA A 75 -7.92 28.53 -3.96
CA ALA A 75 -7.75 28.13 -2.57
C ALA A 75 -6.38 27.49 -2.45
N ALA A 76 -5.48 28.12 -1.68
CA ALA A 76 -4.10 27.68 -1.55
C ALA A 76 -4.11 26.19 -1.21
N VAL A 77 -3.60 25.37 -2.13
CA VAL A 77 -3.44 23.93 -1.92
C VAL A 77 -2.70 23.79 -0.60
N LYS A 78 -3.36 23.24 0.43
CA LYS A 78 -2.72 23.03 1.72
C LYS A 78 -1.42 22.26 1.45
N PRO A 79 -0.25 22.77 1.87
CA PRO A 79 1.00 22.10 1.61
C PRO A 79 0.93 20.69 2.19
N SER A 80 1.48 19.71 1.47
CA SER A 80 1.54 18.32 1.95
C SER A 80 2.07 18.30 3.38
N PRO A 81 1.49 17.50 4.29
CA PRO A 81 1.99 17.37 5.66
C PRO A 81 3.45 16.86 5.70
N LEU A 82 3.94 16.28 4.59
CA LEU A 82 5.32 15.82 4.41
C LEU A 82 6.21 16.83 3.67
N SER A 83 5.76 18.07 3.46
CA SER A 83 6.53 19.10 2.75
C SER A 83 7.89 19.41 3.40
N PHE A 84 8.03 19.19 4.71
CA PHE A 84 9.31 19.32 5.42
C PHE A 84 10.37 18.29 4.98
N MET A 85 9.96 17.23 4.28
CA MET A 85 10.87 16.20 3.74
C MET A 85 11.49 16.60 2.40
N LYS A 86 11.06 17.72 1.80
CA LYS A 86 11.63 18.19 0.53
C LYS A 86 13.14 18.38 0.68
N SER A 87 13.90 17.86 -0.29
CA SER A 87 15.38 17.92 -0.32
C SER A 87 16.08 17.17 0.83
N LYS A 88 15.36 16.43 1.67
CA LYS A 88 15.96 15.57 2.70
C LYS A 88 16.47 14.27 2.10
N VAL A 89 17.61 13.80 2.57
CA VAL A 89 18.18 12.50 2.20
C VAL A 89 17.66 11.45 3.18
N VAL A 90 16.86 10.50 2.67
CA VAL A 90 16.30 9.40 3.44
C VAL A 90 16.93 8.09 2.99
N LEU A 91 17.48 7.34 3.95
CA LEU A 91 18.00 6.00 3.72
C LEU A 91 17.05 4.96 4.33
N LEU A 92 16.54 4.06 3.50
CA LEU A 92 15.71 2.93 3.90
C LEU A 92 16.56 1.66 3.87
N VAL A 93 16.65 0.95 5.00
CA VAL A 93 17.43 -0.28 5.11
C VAL A 93 16.50 -1.43 5.46
N SER A 94 16.43 -2.42 4.57
CA SER A 94 15.63 -3.63 4.76
C SER A 94 16.52 -4.87 4.73
N HIS A 95 16.21 -5.88 5.54
CA HIS A 95 16.98 -7.13 5.52
C HIS A 95 16.74 -7.95 4.25
N GLU A 96 15.55 -7.83 3.66
CA GLU A 96 15.14 -8.46 2.41
C GLU A 96 14.38 -7.47 1.51
N LEU A 97 14.25 -7.82 0.23
CA LEU A 97 13.32 -7.17 -0.70
C LEU A 97 12.47 -8.27 -1.34
N SER A 98 11.22 -8.37 -0.90
CA SER A 98 10.29 -9.44 -1.26
C SER A 98 8.87 -8.89 -1.37
N LEU A 99 7.90 -9.72 -1.76
CA LEU A 99 6.47 -9.38 -1.76
C LEU A 99 5.81 -9.59 -0.37
N SER A 100 6.58 -9.51 0.71
CA SER A 100 6.06 -9.57 2.08
C SER A 100 5.62 -8.18 2.56
N GLY A 101 4.80 -8.13 3.61
CA GLY A 101 4.19 -6.88 4.10
C GLY A 101 5.20 -5.79 4.45
N GLY A 102 6.26 -6.12 5.21
CA GLY A 102 7.26 -5.14 5.66
C GLY A 102 7.98 -4.41 4.52
N PRO A 103 8.65 -5.12 3.59
CA PRO A 103 9.28 -4.53 2.41
C PRO A 103 8.30 -3.73 1.53
N LEU A 104 7.08 -4.21 1.28
CA LEU A 104 6.11 -3.51 0.44
C LEU A 104 5.66 -2.18 1.06
N LEU A 105 5.44 -2.15 2.38
CA LEU A 105 5.08 -0.93 3.11
C LEU A 105 6.23 0.08 3.14
N LEU A 106 7.47 -0.41 3.30
CA LEU A 106 8.65 0.44 3.23
C LEU A 106 8.83 1.03 1.82
N MET A 107 8.52 0.26 0.76
CA MET A 107 8.53 0.75 -0.62
C MET A 107 7.44 1.80 -0.86
N GLU A 108 6.24 1.62 -0.32
CA GLU A 108 5.18 2.64 -0.39
C GLU A 108 5.62 3.94 0.27
N LEU A 109 6.21 3.85 1.47
CA LEU A 109 6.80 5.00 2.15
C LEU A 109 7.89 5.67 1.29
N ALA A 110 8.75 4.87 0.63
CA ALA A 110 9.76 5.39 -0.29
C ALA A 110 9.14 6.25 -1.40
N PHE A 111 8.04 5.77 -2.00
CA PHE A 111 7.34 6.48 -3.07
C PHE A 111 6.66 7.76 -2.57
N LEU A 112 6.05 7.72 -1.38
CA LEU A 112 5.47 8.91 -0.75
C LEU A 112 6.53 9.97 -0.49
N LEU A 113 7.70 9.59 0.02
CA LEU A 113 8.82 10.49 0.26
C LEU A 113 9.37 11.08 -1.06
N ARG A 114 9.51 10.25 -2.11
CA ARG A 114 9.89 10.74 -3.44
C ARG A 114 8.88 11.72 -4.02
N SER A 115 7.59 11.51 -3.80
CA SER A 115 6.52 12.38 -4.32
C SER A 115 6.57 13.82 -3.75
N VAL A 116 7.15 13.99 -2.57
CA VAL A 116 7.36 15.30 -1.93
C VAL A 116 8.75 15.88 -2.14
N GLY A 117 9.58 15.25 -2.98
CA GLY A 117 10.90 15.72 -3.37
C GLY A 117 12.02 15.39 -2.39
N ALA A 118 11.86 14.40 -1.51
CA ALA A 118 12.97 13.84 -0.74
C ALA A 118 13.88 13.00 -1.63
N GLU A 119 15.19 12.98 -1.40
CA GLU A 119 16.11 12.01 -2.01
C GLU A 119 16.04 10.70 -1.23
N VAL A 120 15.68 9.59 -1.89
CA VAL A 120 15.45 8.32 -1.20
C VAL A 120 16.41 7.26 -1.72
N TYR A 121 17.14 6.65 -0.79
CA TYR A 121 18.05 5.54 -1.03
C TYR A 121 17.50 4.28 -0.36
N TRP A 122 17.61 3.15 -1.05
CA TRP A 122 17.19 1.84 -0.58
C TRP A 122 18.39 0.90 -0.51
N MET A 123 18.51 0.17 0.60
CA MET A 123 19.50 -0.87 0.82
C MET A 123 18.84 -2.17 1.25
N THR A 124 19.15 -3.24 0.51
CA THR A 124 18.78 -4.61 0.88
C THR A 124 20.00 -5.33 1.46
N ILE A 125 19.96 -5.71 2.74
CA ILE A 125 21.11 -6.31 3.45
C ILE A 125 21.44 -7.70 2.88
N MET A 126 20.42 -8.54 2.71
CA MET A 126 20.56 -9.89 2.17
C MET A 126 20.03 -9.91 0.75
N LYS A 127 20.95 -9.77 -0.22
CA LYS A 127 20.66 -10.07 -1.62
C LYS A 127 21.06 -11.51 -1.94
N PRO A 128 20.18 -12.31 -2.57
CA PRO A 128 20.54 -13.61 -3.12
C PRO A 128 21.72 -13.46 -4.09
N SER A 129 22.57 -14.49 -4.21
CA SER A 129 23.73 -14.47 -5.10
C SER A 129 23.39 -14.64 -6.59
N GLY A 130 22.12 -14.88 -6.93
CA GLY A 130 21.62 -14.98 -8.29
C GLY A 130 20.55 -13.92 -8.58
N THR A 131 20.14 -13.84 -9.86
CA THR A 131 19.03 -12.98 -10.27
C THR A 131 17.72 -13.55 -9.76
N ASP A 132 17.22 -12.99 -8.67
CA ASP A 132 15.85 -13.22 -8.21
C ASP A 132 14.91 -12.28 -8.99
N GLU A 133 14.00 -12.83 -9.81
CA GLU A 133 13.12 -12.05 -10.68
C GLU A 133 12.25 -11.06 -9.89
N VAL A 134 11.82 -11.45 -8.69
CA VAL A 134 11.01 -10.61 -7.81
C VAL A 134 11.83 -9.42 -7.33
N THR A 135 13.01 -9.66 -6.74
CA THR A 135 13.94 -8.62 -6.30
C THR A 135 14.29 -7.69 -7.46
N TYR A 136 14.64 -8.24 -8.62
CA TYR A 136 14.95 -7.47 -9.83
C TYR A 136 13.80 -6.54 -10.22
N SER A 137 12.58 -7.08 -10.30
CA SER A 137 11.37 -6.32 -10.66
C SER A 137 11.07 -5.20 -9.65
N LEU A 138 11.20 -5.48 -8.35
CA LEU A 138 10.98 -4.49 -7.29
C LEU A 138 12.04 -3.38 -7.32
N GLU A 139 13.31 -3.71 -7.58
CA GLU A 139 14.38 -2.71 -7.72
C GLU A 139 14.15 -1.80 -8.94
N HIS A 140 13.76 -2.37 -10.08
CA HIS A 140 13.42 -1.58 -11.27
C HIS A 140 12.24 -0.64 -11.00
N LYS A 141 11.19 -1.14 -10.35
CA LYS A 141 10.05 -0.31 -9.95
C LYS A 141 10.45 0.83 -9.00
N MET A 142 11.44 0.61 -8.13
CA MET A 142 12.00 1.65 -7.27
C MET A 142 12.76 2.70 -8.07
N LEU A 143 13.64 2.27 -8.97
CA LEU A 143 14.43 3.14 -9.83
C LEU A 143 13.54 4.01 -10.73
N ASP A 144 12.49 3.43 -11.33
CA ASP A 144 11.52 4.13 -12.18
C ASP A 144 10.75 5.23 -11.41
N ARG A 145 10.61 5.07 -10.09
CA ARG A 145 9.99 6.04 -9.17
C ARG A 145 11.01 6.99 -8.54
N GLY A 146 12.27 6.92 -8.98
CA GLY A 146 13.37 7.78 -8.54
C GLY A 146 13.96 7.42 -7.17
N VAL A 147 13.66 6.23 -6.64
CA VAL A 147 14.34 5.69 -5.46
C VAL A 147 15.66 5.07 -5.89
N GLN A 148 16.78 5.49 -5.29
CA GLN A 148 18.10 4.98 -5.61
C GLN A 148 18.33 3.65 -4.90
N VAL A 149 18.65 2.58 -5.64
CA VAL A 149 18.96 1.28 -5.05
C VAL A 149 20.47 1.11 -4.99
N VAL A 150 21.03 0.99 -3.79
CA VAL A 150 22.48 0.92 -3.57
C VAL A 150 22.87 -0.32 -2.77
N SER A 151 24.14 -0.67 -2.81
CA SER A 151 24.68 -1.78 -2.01
C SER A 151 24.51 -1.49 -0.52
N ALA A 152 24.05 -2.47 0.25
CA ALA A 152 24.01 -2.38 1.71
C ALA A 152 25.39 -2.59 2.36
N LYS A 153 26.48 -2.63 1.59
CA LYS A 153 27.83 -2.94 2.06
C LYS A 153 28.85 -1.97 1.45
N GLY A 154 29.99 -1.84 2.12
CA GLY A 154 31.13 -1.08 1.62
C GLY A 154 31.02 0.42 1.87
N LYS A 155 31.89 1.17 1.20
CA LYS A 155 32.06 2.62 1.44
C LYS A 155 30.82 3.43 1.01
N GLU A 156 30.19 3.07 -0.11
CA GLU A 156 28.98 3.74 -0.57
C GLU A 156 27.85 3.67 0.47
N ALA A 157 27.70 2.51 1.13
CA ALA A 157 26.70 2.33 2.17
C ALA A 157 26.96 3.22 3.39
N LEU A 158 28.23 3.27 3.84
CA LEU A 158 28.67 4.13 4.93
C LEU A 158 28.48 5.61 4.60
N ASP A 159 28.95 6.06 3.44
CA ASP A 159 28.89 7.47 3.03
C ASP A 159 27.42 7.94 2.89
N THR A 160 26.56 7.09 2.34
CA THR A 160 25.11 7.36 2.24
C THR A 160 24.48 7.44 3.63
N ALA A 161 24.80 6.50 4.52
CA ALA A 161 24.30 6.50 5.89
C ALA A 161 24.78 7.74 6.68
N LEU A 162 26.00 8.21 6.47
CA LEU A 162 26.54 9.41 7.10
C LEU A 162 25.91 10.69 6.57
N ARG A 163 25.59 10.76 5.27
CA ARG A 163 24.93 11.92 4.64
C ARG A 163 23.43 12.00 4.91
N ALA A 164 22.77 10.87 5.16
CA ALA A 164 21.32 10.84 5.36
C ALA A 164 20.86 11.80 6.47
N ASP A 165 19.75 12.50 6.25
CA ASP A 165 19.02 13.26 7.27
C ASP A 165 18.17 12.32 8.14
N LEU A 166 17.69 11.22 7.57
CA LEU A 166 16.86 10.21 8.22
C LEU A 166 17.27 8.81 7.74
N VAL A 167 17.44 7.88 8.68
CA VAL A 167 17.66 6.46 8.39
C VAL A 167 16.49 5.67 8.94
N ILE A 168 15.78 4.92 8.10
CA ILE A 168 14.72 4.01 8.53
C ILE A 168 15.26 2.59 8.52
N LEU A 169 15.40 2.00 9.70
CA LEU A 169 15.72 0.57 9.81
C LEU A 169 14.42 -0.21 9.82
N ASN A 170 14.15 -0.95 8.76
CA ASN A 170 13.02 -1.86 8.69
C ASN A 170 13.39 -3.18 9.35
N THR A 171 12.54 -3.68 10.26
CA THR A 171 12.69 -4.92 11.03
C THR A 171 13.75 -4.88 12.12
N ALA A 172 13.58 -5.70 13.17
CA ALA A 172 14.59 -5.84 14.22
C ALA A 172 15.90 -6.44 13.69
N VAL A 173 15.82 -7.22 12.60
CA VAL A 173 16.97 -7.87 11.96
C VAL A 173 17.96 -6.86 11.38
N ALA A 174 17.48 -5.70 10.92
CA ALA A 174 18.33 -4.65 10.34
C ALA A 174 19.30 -4.03 11.36
N GLY A 175 19.11 -4.22 12.67
CA GLY A 175 20.03 -3.71 13.70
C GLY A 175 21.47 -4.20 13.53
N LYS A 176 21.67 -5.41 13.02
CA LYS A 176 23.00 -5.99 12.75
C LYS A 176 23.79 -5.21 11.71
N TRP A 177 23.09 -4.58 10.75
CA TRP A 177 23.73 -3.83 9.68
C TRP A 177 24.49 -2.62 10.22
N LEU A 178 24.01 -2.00 11.31
CA LEU A 178 24.67 -0.86 11.96
C LEU A 178 26.11 -1.19 12.34
N ASP A 179 26.36 -2.32 13.00
CA ASP A 179 27.71 -2.70 13.41
C ASP A 179 28.60 -3.08 12.22
N VAL A 180 28.03 -3.83 11.28
CA VAL A 180 28.78 -4.36 10.13
C VAL A 180 29.26 -3.25 9.21
N VAL A 181 28.41 -2.25 8.97
CA VAL A 181 28.69 -1.19 7.99
C VAL A 181 29.22 0.07 8.63
N LEU A 182 28.61 0.53 9.74
CA LEU A 182 28.98 1.81 10.33
C LEU A 182 30.19 1.70 11.26
N LYS A 183 30.42 0.53 11.86
CA LYS A 183 31.58 0.28 12.73
C LYS A 183 31.74 1.39 13.78
N GLY A 184 32.85 2.12 13.76
CA GLY A 184 33.12 3.23 14.68
C GLY A 184 32.21 4.44 14.51
N ASP A 185 31.62 4.64 13.32
CA ASP A 185 30.76 5.78 13.01
C ASP A 185 29.29 5.60 13.46
N VAL A 186 28.94 4.45 14.05
CA VAL A 186 27.55 4.13 14.42
C VAL A 186 26.89 5.24 15.24
N HIS A 187 27.60 5.80 16.22
CA HIS A 187 27.11 6.86 17.11
C HIS A 187 26.71 8.15 16.38
N ARG A 188 27.24 8.40 15.17
CA ARG A 188 26.89 9.56 14.34
C ARG A 188 25.57 9.36 13.59
N VAL A 189 25.15 8.10 13.43
CA VAL A 189 23.97 7.71 12.68
C VAL A 189 22.79 7.41 13.60
N LEU A 190 23.00 6.86 14.80
CA LEU A 190 21.91 6.51 15.72
C LEU A 190 20.91 7.66 15.96
N PRO A 191 21.32 8.93 16.19
CA PRO A 191 20.37 10.02 16.46
C PRO A 191 19.45 10.40 15.29
N LYS A 192 19.69 9.87 14.09
CA LYS A 192 18.84 10.04 12.91
C LYS A 192 18.15 8.74 12.48
N VAL A 193 18.25 7.69 13.28
CA VAL A 193 17.58 6.42 13.02
C VAL A 193 16.17 6.44 13.57
N LEU A 194 15.20 6.12 12.72
CA LEU A 194 13.85 5.73 13.08
C LEU A 194 13.72 4.22 12.84
N TRP A 195 13.55 3.45 13.90
CA TRP A 195 13.54 2.00 13.79
C TRP A 195 12.11 1.47 13.66
N TRP A 196 11.75 0.95 12.50
CA TRP A 196 10.42 0.40 12.26
C TRP A 196 10.39 -1.10 12.56
N ILE A 197 9.68 -1.47 13.62
CA ILE A 197 9.62 -2.84 14.14
C ILE A 197 8.18 -3.35 14.03
N HIS A 198 8.03 -4.39 13.23
CA HIS A 198 6.75 -4.99 12.87
C HIS A 198 6.55 -6.38 13.49
N GLU A 199 7.59 -6.90 14.16
CA GLU A 199 7.63 -8.28 14.59
C GLU A 199 7.41 -8.42 16.09
N MET A 200 6.76 -9.51 16.49
CA MET A 200 6.55 -9.89 17.90
C MET A 200 7.25 -11.22 18.24
N ARG A 201 8.49 -11.39 17.76
CA ARG A 201 9.23 -12.66 17.88
C ARG A 201 10.26 -12.62 19.01
N GLY A 202 10.14 -13.58 19.94
CA GLY A 202 10.99 -13.69 21.13
C GLY A 202 12.50 -13.88 20.87
N HIS A 203 12.91 -14.35 19.69
CA HIS A 203 14.32 -14.57 19.38
C HIS A 203 15.08 -13.31 18.96
N TYR A 204 14.37 -12.21 18.67
CA TYR A 204 14.99 -10.91 18.38
C TYR A 204 15.49 -10.17 19.61
N PHE A 205 15.08 -10.57 20.82
CA PHE A 205 15.60 -10.03 22.08
C PHE A 205 16.98 -10.62 22.41
N LYS A 206 17.97 -10.31 21.57
CA LYS A 206 19.40 -10.55 21.76
C LYS A 206 20.14 -9.25 21.49
N LEU A 207 21.23 -8.99 22.21
CA LEU A 207 22.00 -7.75 22.06
C LEU A 207 22.41 -7.48 20.61
N ASP A 208 22.81 -8.50 19.86
CA ASP A 208 23.21 -8.34 18.45
C ASP A 208 22.13 -7.75 17.55
N TYR A 209 20.85 -7.86 17.91
CA TYR A 209 19.75 -7.28 17.15
C TYR A 209 19.37 -5.89 17.64
N VAL A 210 19.43 -5.64 18.96
CA VAL A 210 18.72 -4.49 19.56
C VAL A 210 19.56 -3.64 20.51
N LYS A 211 20.87 -3.89 20.65
CA LYS A 211 21.74 -3.13 21.58
C LYS A 211 21.77 -1.62 21.30
N HIS A 212 21.52 -1.23 20.05
CA HIS A 212 21.52 0.17 19.61
C HIS A 212 20.20 0.90 19.85
N LEU A 213 19.15 0.17 20.21
CA LEU A 213 17.78 0.66 20.32
C LEU A 213 17.60 1.81 21.33
N PRO A 214 18.32 1.88 22.47
CA PRO A 214 18.27 3.06 23.36
C PRO A 214 18.72 4.39 22.74
N PHE A 215 19.52 4.33 21.68
CA PHE A 215 20.26 5.49 21.16
C PHE A 215 19.67 6.02 19.86
N VAL A 216 18.64 5.35 19.31
CA VAL A 216 17.97 5.81 18.09
C VAL A 216 17.02 6.97 18.39
N ALA A 217 16.67 7.74 17.36
CA ALA A 217 15.75 8.88 17.50
C ALA A 217 14.34 8.48 17.93
N GLY A 218 13.91 7.30 17.50
CA GLY A 218 12.63 6.73 17.88
C GLY A 218 12.42 5.34 17.30
N ALA A 219 11.38 4.67 17.79
CA ALA A 219 10.88 3.41 17.23
C ALA A 219 9.45 3.61 16.71
N MET A 220 9.17 3.11 15.51
CA MET A 220 7.81 2.94 15.00
C MET A 220 7.37 1.50 15.20
N ILE A 221 6.20 1.29 15.78
CA ILE A 221 5.67 -0.05 16.07
C ILE A 221 4.20 -0.13 15.66
N ASP A 222 3.78 -1.28 15.14
CA ASP A 222 2.48 -1.38 14.48
C ASP A 222 1.24 -1.32 15.39
N SER A 223 1.42 -1.47 16.70
CA SER A 223 0.34 -1.40 17.67
C SER A 223 0.81 -1.04 19.09
N HIS A 224 -0.12 -0.58 19.92
CA HIS A 224 0.10 -0.38 21.36
C HIS A 224 0.45 -1.70 22.08
N VAL A 225 -0.17 -2.81 21.71
CA VAL A 225 0.11 -4.12 22.31
C VAL A 225 1.52 -4.57 21.97
N THR A 226 1.94 -4.45 20.72
CA THR A 226 3.30 -4.74 20.28
C THR A 226 4.30 -3.81 20.97
N THR A 227 3.95 -2.55 21.15
CA THR A 227 4.80 -1.57 21.88
C THR A 227 5.06 -2.00 23.32
N GLU A 228 4.01 -2.34 24.07
CA GLU A 228 4.17 -2.81 25.45
C GLU A 228 4.92 -4.16 25.52
N TYR A 229 4.65 -5.06 24.57
CA TYR A 229 5.41 -6.30 24.45
C TYR A 229 6.91 -6.04 24.29
N TRP A 230 7.29 -5.15 23.38
CA TRP A 230 8.69 -4.80 23.16
C TRP A 230 9.31 -4.14 24.39
N LYS A 231 8.63 -3.16 24.98
CA LYS A 231 9.08 -2.44 26.18
C LYS A 231 9.33 -3.37 27.36
N ASN A 232 8.40 -4.28 27.64
CA ASN A 232 8.55 -5.24 28.73
C ASN A 232 9.69 -6.22 28.43
N ARG A 233 9.75 -6.78 27.23
CA ARG A 233 10.77 -7.79 26.89
C ARG A 233 12.18 -7.23 26.79
N THR A 234 12.38 -6.00 26.28
CA THR A 234 13.72 -5.37 26.29
C THR A 234 14.16 -5.06 27.71
N GLN A 235 13.25 -4.58 28.57
CA GLN A 235 13.57 -4.26 29.96
C GLN A 235 13.84 -5.51 30.80
N GLU A 236 12.99 -6.53 30.70
CA GLU A 236 13.11 -7.75 31.50
C GLU A 236 14.35 -8.56 31.12
N ARG A 237 14.56 -8.77 29.81
CA ARG A 237 15.59 -9.70 29.30
C ARG A 237 16.94 -9.05 29.06
N LEU A 238 16.96 -7.78 28.65
CA LEU A 238 18.19 -7.10 28.20
C LEU A 238 18.54 -5.87 29.03
N LYS A 239 17.66 -5.44 29.95
CA LYS A 239 17.80 -4.18 30.72
C LYS A 239 17.98 -2.96 29.81
N ILE A 240 17.36 -3.01 28.64
CA ILE A 240 17.41 -1.98 27.60
C ILE A 240 16.12 -1.16 27.65
N LYS A 241 16.26 0.16 27.75
CA LYS A 241 15.15 1.11 27.65
C LYS A 241 14.79 1.32 26.18
N MET A 242 13.50 1.26 25.87
CA MET A 242 12.98 1.66 24.56
C MET A 242 13.16 3.17 24.33
N PRO A 243 13.45 3.61 23.09
CA PRO A 243 13.42 5.03 22.73
C PRO A 243 11.97 5.54 22.69
N ASP A 244 11.79 6.81 22.33
CA ASP A 244 10.46 7.34 22.05
C ASP A 244 9.78 6.47 21.00
N THR A 245 8.61 5.95 21.35
CA THR A 245 7.91 4.94 20.55
C THR A 245 6.62 5.51 20.00
N TYR A 246 6.43 5.38 18.69
CA TYR A 246 5.29 5.88 17.95
C TYR A 246 4.51 4.70 17.37
N VAL A 247 3.22 4.64 17.66
CA VAL A 247 2.36 3.60 17.12
C VAL A 247 1.88 3.99 15.73
N VAL A 248 2.11 3.11 14.75
CA VAL A 248 1.78 3.34 13.34
C VAL A 248 0.93 2.19 12.84
N HIS A 249 -0.38 2.42 12.71
CA HIS A 249 -1.30 1.38 12.25
C HIS A 249 -1.20 1.20 10.74
N LEU A 250 -0.47 0.17 10.33
CA LEU A 250 -0.40 -0.28 8.95
C LEU A 250 -1.77 -0.72 8.46
N GLY A 251 -2.45 0.13 7.69
CA GLY A 251 -3.71 -0.18 7.06
C GLY A 251 -4.97 0.19 7.83
N ASN A 252 -4.88 0.96 8.92
CA ASN A 252 -6.07 1.59 9.50
C ASN A 252 -5.92 3.10 9.43
N SER A 253 -6.72 3.74 8.57
CA SER A 253 -6.93 5.17 8.68
C SER A 253 -7.50 5.48 10.05
N LYS A 254 -7.20 6.67 10.60
CA LYS A 254 -7.79 7.10 11.86
C LYS A 254 -9.33 7.07 11.78
N GLU A 255 -9.90 7.38 10.62
CA GLU A 255 -11.33 7.24 10.39
C GLU A 255 -11.79 5.77 10.45
N LEU A 256 -11.07 4.85 9.81
CA LEU A 256 -11.39 3.41 9.85
C LEU A 256 -11.27 2.84 11.27
N MET A 257 -10.30 3.30 12.05
CA MET A 257 -10.14 2.90 13.45
C MET A 257 -11.29 3.43 14.31
N GLN A 258 -11.70 4.70 14.12
CA GLN A 258 -12.88 5.27 14.78
C GLN A 258 -14.16 4.54 14.40
N VAL A 259 -14.31 4.19 13.11
CA VAL A 259 -15.43 3.39 12.61
C VAL A 259 -15.43 1.98 13.20
N ALA A 260 -14.26 1.38 13.45
CA ALA A 260 -14.15 0.05 14.05
C ALA A 260 -14.48 0.01 15.55
N GLU A 261 -14.40 1.15 16.24
CA GLU A 261 -14.82 1.34 17.63
C GLU A 261 -16.33 1.54 17.77
N ASP A 262 -16.99 2.09 16.74
CA ASP A 262 -18.44 2.20 16.65
C ASP A 262 -19.06 0.89 16.12
N THR A 263 -19.90 0.24 16.94
CA THR A 263 -20.50 -1.06 16.59
C THR A 263 -21.45 -1.02 15.39
N VAL A 264 -22.11 0.11 15.14
CA VAL A 264 -23.01 0.30 14.00
C VAL A 264 -22.21 0.63 12.76
N ALA A 265 -21.29 1.60 12.83
CA ALA A 265 -20.48 1.99 11.69
C ALA A 265 -19.57 0.83 11.21
N LYS A 266 -19.01 0.06 12.15
CA LYS A 266 -18.27 -1.17 11.86
C LYS A 266 -19.09 -2.20 11.10
N ARG A 267 -20.37 -2.36 11.43
CA ARG A 267 -21.25 -3.31 10.75
C ARG A 267 -21.52 -2.86 9.32
N VAL A 268 -21.88 -1.60 9.12
CA VAL A 268 -22.15 -1.03 7.80
C VAL A 268 -20.91 -1.09 6.90
N LEU A 269 -19.74 -0.71 7.43
CA LEU A 269 -18.48 -0.79 6.69
C LEU A 269 -18.16 -2.24 6.30
N ARG A 270 -18.38 -3.21 7.19
CA ARG A 270 -18.17 -4.63 6.91
C ARG A 270 -19.08 -5.12 5.78
N GLU A 271 -20.37 -4.79 5.83
CA GLU A 271 -21.33 -5.18 4.79
C GLU A 271 -20.93 -4.58 3.43
N HIS A 272 -20.57 -3.28 3.40
CA HIS A 272 -20.10 -2.62 2.18
C HIS A 272 -18.79 -3.21 1.61
N VAL A 273 -17.81 -3.50 2.46
CA VAL A 273 -16.55 -4.14 2.03
C VAL A 273 -16.83 -5.53 1.47
N ARG A 274 -17.73 -6.30 2.09
CA ARG A 274 -18.11 -7.63 1.57
C ARG A 274 -18.78 -7.53 0.20
N GLU A 275 -19.73 -6.62 0.03
CA GLU A 275 -20.41 -6.37 -1.24
C GLU A 275 -19.42 -5.95 -2.34
N SER A 276 -18.51 -5.00 -2.05
CA SER A 276 -17.51 -4.54 -3.02
C SER A 276 -16.52 -5.65 -3.45
N LEU A 277 -16.30 -6.64 -2.59
CA LEU A 277 -15.48 -7.82 -2.88
C LEU A 277 -16.29 -8.98 -3.49
N GLY A 278 -17.61 -8.82 -3.67
CA GLY A 278 -18.50 -9.88 -4.18
C GLY A 278 -18.75 -11.02 -3.19
N VAL A 279 -18.54 -10.80 -1.89
CA VAL A 279 -18.71 -11.79 -0.82
C VAL A 279 -20.15 -11.75 -0.33
N LEU A 280 -20.91 -12.83 -0.57
CA LEU A 280 -22.31 -13.00 -0.17
C LEU A 280 -22.45 -13.27 1.33
N ASN A 281 -23.66 -13.20 1.89
CA ASN A 281 -23.87 -13.41 3.32
C ASN A 281 -23.57 -14.85 3.77
N GLU A 282 -23.78 -15.83 2.89
CA GLU A 282 -23.41 -17.22 3.09
C GLU A 282 -21.89 -17.50 3.03
N ASP A 283 -21.10 -16.57 2.50
CA ASP A 283 -19.67 -16.78 2.32
C ASP A 283 -18.88 -16.55 3.62
N LEU A 284 -18.01 -17.51 3.97
CA LEU A 284 -17.10 -17.39 5.09
C LEU A 284 -15.88 -16.54 4.71
N LEU A 285 -15.77 -15.34 5.26
CA LEU A 285 -14.58 -14.50 5.12
C LEU A 285 -13.61 -14.79 6.27
N PHE A 286 -12.54 -15.53 5.99
CA PHE A 286 -11.61 -16.00 7.03
C PHE A 286 -10.65 -14.90 7.51
N ALA A 287 -10.14 -14.05 6.60
CA ALA A 287 -9.29 -12.92 6.97
C ALA A 287 -9.26 -11.86 5.85
N LEU A 288 -9.30 -10.59 6.23
CA LEU A 288 -8.83 -9.45 5.44
C LEU A 288 -7.68 -8.84 6.22
N ILE A 289 -6.45 -9.12 5.81
CA ILE A 289 -5.25 -8.53 6.43
C ILE A 289 -4.70 -7.57 5.41
N ASN A 290 -4.63 -6.28 5.77
CA ASN A 290 -4.19 -5.19 4.91
C ASN A 290 -2.70 -5.25 4.50
N SER A 291 -2.07 -6.43 4.62
CA SER A 291 -0.69 -6.69 4.23
C SER A 291 -0.44 -8.07 3.60
N MET A 292 -1.45 -8.94 3.45
CA MET A 292 -1.38 -10.20 2.69
C MET A 292 -2.78 -10.67 2.28
N ILE A 293 -3.05 -10.75 0.97
CA ILE A 293 -4.27 -11.38 0.43
C ILE A 293 -3.98 -12.87 0.24
N PHE A 294 -4.68 -13.73 0.99
CA PHE A 294 -4.84 -15.14 0.64
C PHE A 294 -6.25 -15.35 0.11
N SER A 295 -6.38 -15.81 -1.13
CA SER A 295 -7.63 -16.32 -1.69
C SER A 295 -7.41 -17.77 -2.12
N PHE A 296 -8.24 -18.69 -1.64
CA PHE A 296 -8.29 -20.06 -2.14
C PHE A 296 -9.67 -20.31 -2.73
N HIS A 297 -9.68 -20.83 -3.94
CA HIS A 297 -10.88 -21.38 -4.56
C HIS A 297 -11.04 -22.82 -4.04
N LEU A 298 -12.07 -23.05 -3.23
CA LEU A 298 -12.54 -24.41 -3.00
C LEU A 298 -13.37 -24.78 -4.23
N GLY A 299 -12.83 -25.67 -5.05
CA GLY A 299 -13.58 -26.33 -6.12
C GLY A 299 -14.61 -27.30 -5.57
#